data_AF-A0A942UBQ8-F1
#
_entry.id   AF-A0A942UBQ8-F1
#
_cell.length_a   1.000
_cell.length_b   1.000
_cell.length_c   1.000
_cell.angle_alpha   90.00
_cell.angle_beta   90.00
_cell.angle_gamma   90.00
#
_symmetry.space_group_name_H-M   'P 1'
#
loop_
_entity.id
_entity.type
_entity.pdbx_description
1 polymer ?
#
loop_
_entity_poly.entity_id
_entity_poly.type
_entity_poly.pdbx_seq_one_letter_code
_entity_poly.pdbx_strand_id
1 'polypeptide(L)' 'MNEPCEYPYILYNEVIMYLETKWCRSLDAHEKHLLIEGYKYGRMVEAENEIKILFAE' A
#
# COMPACT_ATOMS: atom_id res chain seq x y z
N MET A 1 10.69 -17.11 -6.00
CA MET A 1 9.39 -17.15 -6.70
C MET A 1 8.89 -15.71 -6.67
N ASN A 2 9.20 -14.91 -7.71
CA ASN A 2 8.89 -13.48 -7.76
C ASN A 2 7.80 -13.25 -8.83
N GLU A 3 6.78 -14.09 -8.84
CA GLU A 3 5.63 -13.85 -9.71
C GLU A 3 4.71 -12.87 -8.98
N PRO A 4 4.41 -11.70 -9.56
CA PRO A 4 3.51 -10.75 -8.93
C PRO A 4 2.15 -11.43 -8.75
N CYS A 5 1.57 -11.29 -7.56
CA CYS A 5 0.18 -11.66 -7.38
C CYS A 5 -0.67 -10.61 -8.10
N GLU A 6 -1.05 -10.88 -9.35
CA GLU A 6 -1.94 -10.01 -10.12
C GLU A 6 -3.37 -10.11 -9.57
N TYR A 7 -3.63 -9.34 -8.52
CA TYR A 7 -4.99 -9.18 -8.03
C TYR A 7 -5.80 -8.24 -8.95
N PRO A 8 -7.10 -8.51 -9.16
CA PRO A 8 -8.02 -7.55 -9.76
C PRO A 8 -7.91 -6.18 -9.08
N TYR A 9 -7.93 -5.10 -9.89
CA TYR A 9 -7.69 -3.74 -9.40
C TYR A 9 -8.57 -3.35 -8.19
N ILE A 10 -9.80 -3.88 -8.14
CA ILE A 10 -10.76 -3.65 -7.07
C ILE A 10 -10.27 -4.08 -5.69
N LEU A 11 -9.42 -5.11 -5.59
CA LEU A 11 -8.90 -5.61 -4.31
C LEU A 11 -7.84 -4.68 -3.72
N TYR A 12 -7.19 -3.85 -4.54
CA TYR A 12 -6.28 -2.84 -4.01
C TYR A 12 -7.02 -1.71 -3.29
N ASN A 13 -8.29 -1.46 -3.62
CA ASN A 13 -9.10 -0.47 -2.90
C ASN A 13 -9.35 -0.90 -1.45
N GLU A 14 -9.48 -2.20 -1.17
CA GLU A 14 -9.65 -2.71 0.19
C GLU A 14 -8.40 -2.46 1.02
N VAL A 15 -7.22 -2.69 0.44
CA VAL A 15 -5.92 -2.46 1.11
C VAL A 15 -5.68 -0.98 1.37
N ILE A 16 -6.01 -0.12 0.40
CA ILE A 16 -5.98 1.34 0.55
C ILE A 16 -6.93 1.77 1.67
N MET A 17 -8.19 1.34 1.62
CA MET A 17 -9.21 1.70 2.61
C MET A 17 -8.83 1.24 4.02
N TYR A 18 -8.25 0.04 4.15
CA TYR A 18 -7.74 -0.48 5.41
C TYR A 18 -6.67 0.44 6.00
N LEU A 19 -5.69 0.84 5.20
CA LEU A 19 -4.58 1.68 5.67
C LEU A 19 -5.04 3.12 5.97
N GLU A 20 -5.89 3.69 5.12
CA GLU A 20 -6.50 5.00 5.34
C GLU A 20 -7.32 5.04 6.64
N THR A 21 -8.08 3.98 6.93
CA THR A 21 -8.85 3.83 8.17
C THR A 21 -7.92 3.67 9.38
N LYS A 22 -6.89 2.81 9.28
CA LYS A 22 -5.91 2.55 10.33
C LYS A 22 -5.16 3.82 10.75
N TRP A 23 -4.86 4.71 9.80
CA TRP A 23 -4.13 5.96 10.05
C TRP A 23 -5.01 7.20 10.14
N CYS A 24 -6.34 7.04 10.01
CA CYS A 24 -7.32 8.13 10.04
C CYS A 24 -6.96 9.27 9.07
N ARG A 25 -6.44 8.93 7.88
CA ARG A 25 -6.05 9.89 6.84
C ARG A 25 -6.20 9.28 5.45
N SER A 26 -6.34 10.13 4.43
CA SER A 26 -6.26 9.68 3.05
C SER A 26 -4.80 9.49 2.63
N LEU A 27 -4.55 8.47 1.80
CA LEU A 27 -3.28 8.27 1.12
C LEU A 27 -3.27 9.10 -0.17
N ASP A 28 -2.13 9.72 -0.49
CA ASP A 28 -1.95 10.37 -1.78
C ASP A 28 -1.72 9.34 -2.92
N ALA A 29 -1.57 9.83 -4.15
CA ALA A 29 -1.39 8.97 -5.31
C ALA A 29 -0.09 8.14 -5.25
N HIS A 30 0.99 8.70 -4.70
CA HIS A 30 2.28 8.04 -4.59
C HIS A 30 2.24 6.96 -3.49
N GLU A 31 1.67 7.28 -2.33
CA GLU A 31 1.50 6.33 -1.23
C GLU A 31 0.60 5.16 -1.61
N LYS A 32 -0.48 5.42 -2.36
CA LYS A 32 -1.35 4.38 -2.94
C LYS A 32 -0.56 3.47 -3.88
N HIS A 33 0.30 4.03 -4.72
CA HIS A 33 1.14 3.26 -5.63
C HIS A 33 2.12 2.36 -4.86
N LEU A 34 2.84 2.89 -3.86
CA LEU A 34 3.76 2.11 -3.03
C LEU A 34 3.06 0.97 -2.31
N LEU A 35 1.87 1.22 -1.75
CA LEU A 35 1.08 0.21 -1.08
C LEU A 35 0.65 -0.92 -2.03
N ILE A 36 0.22 -0.57 -3.25
CA ILE A 36 -0.17 -1.54 -4.28
C ILE A 36 1.02 -2.42 -4.69
N GLU A 37 2.18 -1.82 -4.94
CA GLU A 37 3.38 -2.57 -5.30
C GLU A 37 3.85 -3.45 -4.14
N GLY A 38 3.81 -2.94 -2.91
CA GLY A 38 4.03 -3.73 -1.70
C GLY A 38 3.13 -4.96 -1.65
N TYR A 39 1.83 -4.78 -1.88
CA TYR A 39 0.86 -5.88 -1.87
C TYR A 39 1.11 -6.91 -2.99
N LYS A 40 1.39 -6.45 -4.22
CA LYS A 40 1.67 -7.32 -5.38
C LYS A 40 2.85 -8.25 -5.16
N TYR A 41 3.88 -7.76 -4.49
CA TYR A 41 5.13 -8.50 -4.24
C TYR A 41 5.19 -9.14 -2.85
N GLY A 42 4.10 -9.09 -2.06
CA GLY A 42 4.08 -9.61 -0.69
C GLY A 42 4.96 -8.84 0.31
N ARG A 43 5.34 -7.60 -0.03
CA ARG A 43 6.19 -6.67 0.73
C ARG A 43 5.37 -5.59 1.44
N MET A 44 4.31 -6.01 2.15
CA MET A 44 3.39 -5.09 2.81
C MET A 44 4.04 -4.31 3.95
N VAL A 45 4.95 -4.95 4.69
CA VAL A 45 5.65 -4.32 5.81
C VAL A 45 6.59 -3.23 5.32
N GLU A 46 7.31 -3.50 4.23
CA GLU A 46 8.22 -2.57 3.58
C GLU A 46 7.47 -1.37 3.01
N ALA A 47 6.37 -1.59 2.29
CA ALA A 47 5.55 -0.50 1.79
C ALA A 47 4.95 0.36 2.90
N GLU A 48 4.43 -0.24 3.99
CA GLU A 48 3.96 0.53 5.16
C GLU A 48 5.10 1.35 5.79
N ASN A 49 6.31 0.80 5.87
CA ASN A 49 7.47 1.51 6.43
C ASN A 49 7.94 2.65 5.53
N GLU A 50 7.98 2.46 4.22
CA GLU A 50 8.31 3.50 3.26
C GLU A 50 7.31 4.66 3.34
N ILE A 51 6.01 4.36 3.40
CA ILE A 51 4.98 5.40 3.56
C ILE A 51 5.11 6.13 4.91
N LYS A 52 5.45 5.43 5.99
CA LYS A 52 5.69 6.07 7.30
C LYS A 52 6.91 6.99 7.30
N ILE A 53 7.97 6.62 6.59
CA ILE A 53 9.17 7.47 6.46
C ILE A 53 8.82 8.74 5.69
N LEU A 54 8.03 8.63 4.61
CA LEU A 54 7.52 9.78 3.87
C LEU A 54 6.61 10.68 4.72
N PHE A 55 5.94 10.12 5.73
CA PHE A 55 5.09 10.86 6.65
C PHE A 55 5.85 11.59 7.78
N ALA A 56 7.11 11.24 8.05
CA ALA A 56 7.84 11.72 9.22
C ALA A 56 8.51 13.11 9.06
N GLU A 57 8.01 13.96 8.14
CA GLU A 57 8.39 15.38 8.04
C GLU A 57 7.64 16.26 9.05
#